data_AF-A0A4R3YLQ9-F1
#
_entry.id   AF-A0A4R3YLQ9-F1
#
_cell.length_a   1.000
_cell.length_b   1.000
_cell.length_c   1.000
_cell.angle_alpha   90.00
_cell.angle_beta   90.00
_cell.angle_gamma   90.00
#
_symmetry.space_group_name_H-M   'P 1'
#
loop_
_entity.id
_entity.type
_entity.pdbx_description
1 polymer ?
#
loop_
_entity_poly.entity_id
_entity_poly.type
_entity_poly.pdbx_seq_one_letter_code
_entity_poly.pdbx_strand_id
1 'polypeptide(L)'
;MRDQNNEYISALKLEDFKILLKEFDIEMDEETQRMVLSIIKNNQFALVHDQYQFIIENYIKKLTSEFTCQKVVVLLNNYFKPLLKV
;
A
#
# COMPACT_ATOMS: atom_id res chain seq x y z
N MET A 1 -12.45 12.53 10.34
CA MET A 1 -11.11 11.90 10.41
C MET A 1 -10.91 10.94 9.24
N ARG A 2 -11.82 10.00 8.98
CA ARG A 2 -11.75 9.09 7.83
C ARG A 2 -11.59 9.79 6.47
N ASP A 3 -12.34 10.86 6.21
CA ASP A 3 -12.27 11.60 4.94
C ASP A 3 -10.91 12.29 4.75
N GLN A 4 -10.33 12.83 5.83
CA GLN A 4 -8.99 13.44 5.81
C GLN A 4 -7.88 12.40 5.56
N ASN A 5 -8.03 11.18 6.09
CA ASN A 5 -7.07 10.10 5.87
C ASN A 5 -7.17 9.50 4.46
N ASN A 6 -8.38 9.43 3.89
CA ASN A 6 -8.57 9.11 2.48
C ASN A 6 -7.92 10.16 1.57
N GLU A 7 -8.11 11.45 1.87
CA GLU A 7 -7.46 12.54 1.14
C GLU A 7 -5.94 12.46 1.23
N TYR A 8 -5.40 12.18 2.42
CA TYR A 8 -3.96 11.97 2.63
C TYR A 8 -3.40 10.85 1.76
N ILE A 9 -4.01 9.66 1.78
CA ILE A 9 -3.54 8.50 0.99
C ILE A 9 -3.66 8.79 -0.51
N SER A 10 -4.74 9.46 -0.93
CA SER A 10 -4.93 9.88 -2.32
C SER A 10 -3.85 10.87 -2.78
N ALA A 11 -3.45 11.79 -1.88
CA ALA A 11 -2.42 12.80 -2.13
C ALA A 11 -0.97 12.31 -1.96
N LEU A 12 -0.76 11.11 -1.39
CA LEU A 12 0.57 10.57 -1.07
C LEU A 12 1.50 10.60 -2.29
N LYS A 13 2.64 11.27 -2.20
CA LYS A 13 3.58 11.38 -3.33
C LYS A 13 4.50 10.16 -3.38
N LEU A 14 5.07 9.90 -4.56
CA LEU A 14 6.02 8.80 -4.73
C LEU A 14 7.24 8.92 -3.81
N GLU A 15 7.73 10.14 -3.58
CA GLU A 15 8.89 10.37 -2.70
C GLU A 15 8.58 10.04 -1.24
N ASP A 16 7.39 10.37 -0.75
CA ASP A 16 6.94 9.98 0.59
C ASP A 16 6.75 8.46 0.67
N PHE A 17 6.23 7.86 -0.39
CA PHE A 17 6.11 6.40 -0.48
C PHE A 17 7.47 5.70 -0.47
N LYS A 18 8.49 6.25 -1.14
CA LYS A 18 9.88 5.73 -1.10
C LYS A 18 10.45 5.75 0.31
N ILE A 19 10.13 6.76 1.11
CA ILE A 19 10.54 6.82 2.52
C ILE A 19 9.89 5.67 3.30
N LEU A 20 8.57 5.48 3.14
CA LEU A 20 7.84 4.37 3.78
C LEU A 20 8.41 3.00 3.38
N LEU A 21 8.72 2.80 2.11
CA LEU A 21 9.34 1.54 1.66
C LEU A 21 10.68 1.29 2.36
N LYS A 22 11.52 2.32 2.54
CA LYS A 22 12.78 2.20 3.28
C LYS A 22 12.57 1.87 4.76
N GLU A 23 11.59 2.50 5.41
CA GLU A 23 11.27 2.22 6.83
C GLU A 23 10.83 0.77 7.06
N PHE A 24 10.19 0.16 6.06
CA PHE A 24 9.75 -1.24 6.10
C PHE A 24 10.75 -2.21 5.43
N ASP A 25 11.96 -1.76 5.10
CA ASP A 25 13.01 -2.56 4.45
C ASP A 25 12.51 -3.22 3.13
N ILE A 26 11.77 -2.47 2.32
CA ILE A 26 11.18 -2.96 1.07
C ILE A 26 11.96 -2.39 -0.12
N GLU A 27 12.72 -3.26 -0.77
CA GLU A 27 13.45 -2.92 -1.99
C GLU A 27 12.63 -3.28 -3.24
N MET A 28 12.43 -2.29 -4.11
CA MET A 28 11.68 -2.38 -5.35
C MET A 28 12.24 -1.36 -6.34
N ASP A 29 12.23 -1.65 -7.64
CA ASP A 29 12.54 -0.66 -8.67
C ASP A 29 11.44 0.42 -8.75
N GLU A 30 11.77 1.57 -9.33
CA GLU A 30 10.86 2.72 -9.33
C GLU A 30 9.55 2.47 -10.11
N GLU A 31 9.57 1.65 -11.15
CA GLU A 31 8.36 1.32 -11.91
C GLU A 31 7.39 0.53 -11.03
N THR A 32 7.90 -0.47 -10.33
CA THR A 32 7.12 -1.28 -9.40
C THR A 32 6.62 -0.46 -8.21
N GLN A 33 7.42 0.48 -7.70
CA GLN A 33 6.98 1.42 -6.66
C GLN A 33 5.77 2.25 -7.11
N ARG A 34 5.81 2.79 -8.34
CA ARG A 34 4.71 3.57 -8.92
C ARG A 34 3.44 2.74 -9.07
N MET A 35 3.58 1.50 -9.53
CA MET A 35 2.44 0.58 -9.68
C MET A 35 1.81 0.21 -8.33
N VAL A 36 2.63 -0.15 -7.33
CA VAL A 36 2.12 -0.47 -5.99
C VAL A 36 1.43 0.74 -5.35
N LEU A 37 2.02 1.93 -5.45
CA LEU A 37 1.38 3.15 -4.95
C LEU A 37 0.04 3.41 -5.64
N SER A 38 -0.04 3.22 -6.95
CA SER A 38 -1.30 3.34 -7.71
C SER A 38 -2.34 2.33 -7.24
N ILE A 39 -1.96 1.08 -6.99
CA ILE A 39 -2.85 0.04 -6.45
C ILE A 39 -3.40 0.47 -5.09
N ILE A 40 -2.55 0.93 -4.17
CA ILE A 40 -2.96 1.39 -2.83
C ILE A 40 -3.98 2.53 -2.95
N LYS A 41 -3.69 3.54 -3.77
CA LYS A 41 -4.55 4.71 -3.95
C LYS A 41 -5.91 4.35 -4.53
N ASN A 42 -5.95 3.48 -5.52
CA ASN A 42 -7.18 3.14 -6.25
C ASN A 42 -8.03 2.07 -5.55
N ASN A 43 -7.48 1.38 -4.56
CA ASN A 43 -8.15 0.27 -3.88
C ASN A 43 -8.30 0.51 -2.37
N GLN A 44 -8.40 1.76 -1.93
CA GLN A 44 -8.54 2.11 -0.50
C GLN A 44 -9.71 1.38 0.18
N PHE A 45 -10.82 1.18 -0.53
CA PHE A 45 -11.94 0.37 -0.03
C PHE A 45 -11.50 -1.07 0.32
N ALA A 46 -10.74 -1.72 -0.56
CA ALA A 46 -10.26 -3.08 -0.32
C ALA A 46 -9.18 -3.17 0.79
N LEU A 47 -8.51 -2.07 1.14
CA LEU A 47 -7.60 -2.01 2.30
C LEU A 47 -8.35 -2.08 3.64
N VAL A 48 -9.55 -1.50 3.72
CA VAL A 48 -10.33 -1.43 4.97
C VAL A 48 -11.16 -2.68 5.19
N HIS A 49 -11.68 -3.24 4.11
CA HIS A 49 -12.59 -4.37 4.13
C HIS A 49 -11.81 -5.67 3.93
N ASP A 50 -11.55 -6.36 5.04
CA ASP A 50 -10.71 -7.58 5.10
C ASP A 50 -11.12 -8.63 4.04
N GLN A 51 -12.41 -8.74 3.73
CA GLN A 51 -12.94 -9.63 2.69
C GLN A 51 -12.43 -9.35 1.27
N TYR A 52 -11.86 -8.17 1.00
CA TYR A 52 -11.31 -7.76 -0.28
C TYR A 52 -9.78 -7.59 -0.26
N GLN A 53 -9.12 -7.78 0.87
CA GLN A 53 -7.67 -7.59 1.00
C GLN A 53 -6.89 -8.47 0.02
N PHE A 54 -7.39 -9.68 -0.25
CA PHE A 54 -6.81 -10.62 -1.21
C PHE A 54 -6.66 -10.04 -2.63
N ILE A 55 -7.50 -9.07 -3.02
CA ILE A 55 -7.45 -8.42 -4.33
C ILE A 55 -6.14 -7.64 -4.46
N ILE A 56 -5.80 -6.84 -3.45
CA ILE A 56 -4.58 -6.03 -3.43
C ILE A 56 -3.35 -6.92 -3.35
N GLU A 57 -3.39 -7.95 -2.50
CA GLU A 57 -2.31 -8.95 -2.38
C GLU A 57 -2.04 -9.64 -3.71
N ASN A 58 -3.08 -10.01 -4.45
CA ASN A 58 -2.93 -10.64 -5.76
C ASN A 58 -2.31 -9.71 -6.82
N TYR A 59 -2.64 -8.42 -6.80
CA TYR A 59 -1.99 -7.46 -7.70
C TYR A 59 -0.50 -7.31 -7.37
N ILE A 60 -0.16 -7.15 -6.09
CA ILE A 60 1.22 -6.94 -5.65
C ILE A 60 2.06 -8.20 -5.88
N LYS A 61 1.49 -9.39 -5.66
CA LYS A 61 2.16 -10.67 -5.92
C LYS A 61 2.53 -10.88 -7.39
N LYS A 62 1.78 -10.29 -8.34
CA LYS A 62 2.11 -10.33 -9.78
C LYS A 62 3.26 -9.40 -10.14
N LEU A 63 3.49 -8.37 -9.33
CA LEU A 63 4.49 -7.33 -9.58
C LEU A 63 5.79 -7.55 -8.82
N THR A 64 5.79 -8.44 -7.81
CA THR A 64 6.89 -8.57 -6.86
C THR A 64 7.19 -10.02 -6.55
N SER A 65 8.36 -10.28 -5.95
CA SER A 65 8.66 -11.59 -5.37
C SER A 65 7.71 -11.90 -4.20
N GLU A 66 7.55 -13.18 -3.86
CA GLU A 66 6.74 -13.57 -2.70
C GLU A 66 7.22 -12.90 -1.40
N PHE A 67 8.54 -12.81 -1.21
CA PHE A 67 9.15 -12.15 -0.05
C PHE A 67 8.82 -10.65 -0.01
N THR A 68 8.99 -9.94 -1.12
CA THR A 68 8.65 -8.51 -1.22
C THR A 68 7.15 -8.30 -0.99
N CYS A 69 6.30 -9.16 -1.57
CA CYS A 69 4.85 -9.09 -1.38
C CYS A 69 4.47 -9.18 0.09
N GLN A 70 5.06 -10.11 0.86
CA GLN A 70 4.81 -10.23 2.30
C GLN A 70 5.17 -8.94 3.05
N LYS A 71 6.32 -8.34 2.76
CA LYS A 71 6.72 -7.06 3.37
C LYS A 71 5.74 -5.93 3.03
N VAL A 72 5.29 -5.85 1.77
CA VAL A 72 4.29 -4.87 1.38
C VAL A 72 2.96 -5.10 2.12
N VAL A 73 2.53 -6.35 2.30
CA VAL A 73 1.33 -6.67 3.10
C VAL A 73 1.47 -6.22 4.56
N VAL A 74 2.66 -6.35 5.15
CA VAL A 74 2.96 -5.80 6.48
C VAL A 74 2.82 -4.28 6.50
N LEU A 75 3.36 -3.58 5.49
CA LEU A 75 3.17 -2.12 5.33
C LEU A 75 1.68 -1.75 5.23
N LEU A 76 0.89 -2.46 4.42
CA LEU A 76 -0.55 -2.19 4.28
C LEU A 76 -1.28 -2.32 5.61
N ASN A 77 -1.02 -3.38 6.36
CA ASN A 77 -1.72 -3.66 7.62
C ASN A 77 -1.28 -2.76 8.79
N ASN A 78 -0.02 -2.35 8.82
CA ASN A 78 0.53 -1.58 9.94
C ASN A 78 0.50 -0.06 9.72
N TYR A 79 0.46 0.41 8.47
CA TYR A 79 0.48 1.84 8.16
C TYR A 79 -0.85 2.30 7.54
N PHE A 80 -1.24 1.74 6.39
CA PHE A 80 -2.39 2.27 5.63
C PHE A 80 -3.74 1.90 6.24
N LYS A 81 -3.92 0.64 6.64
CA LYS A 81 -5.17 0.14 7.17
C LYS A 81 -5.61 0.82 8.48
N PRO A 82 -4.72 1.08 9.46
CA PRO A 82 -5.07 1.84 10.66
C PRO A 82 -5.52 3.27 10.36
N LEU A 83 -4.89 3.95 9.39
CA LEU A 83 -5.30 5.30 8.98
C LEU A 83 -6.73 5.33 8.41
N LEU A 84 -7.17 4.25 7.78
CA LEU A 84 -8.47 4.19 7.14
C LEU A 84 -9.61 3.62 8.00
N LYS A 85 -9.28 2.91 9.10
CA LYS A 85 -10.25 2.33 10.06
C LYS A 85 -10.68 3.30 11.17
N VAL A 86 -10.19 4.56 11.17
CA VAL A 86 -10.58 5.63 12.12
C VAL A 86 -11.95 6.21 11.81
#